data_AF-A0A0F9NTP0-F1
#
_entry.id   AF-A0A0F9NTP0-F1
#
_cell.length_a   1.000
_cell.length_b   1.000
_cell.length_c   1.000
_cell.angle_alpha   90.00
_cell.angle_beta   90.00
_cell.angle_gamma   90.00
#
_symmetry.space_group_name_H-M   'P 1'
#
loop_
_entity.id
_entity.type
_entity.pdbx_description
1 polymer ?
#
loop_
_entity_poly.entity_id
_entity_poly.type
_entity_poly.pdbx_seq_one_letter_code
_entity_poly.pdbx_strand_id
1 'polypeptide(L)'
;MTRTPPANRGGELLLATINDVYDGAQHAASAGLEVHASMLSHLVAGQRKPSLKMALYLERAISIPCHAWFEPPSTPPDEVLPKAA
;
A
#
# COMPACT_ATOMS: atom_id res chain seq x y z
N MET A 1 2.02 17.83 -5.15
CA MET A 1 2.32 16.77 -4.17
C MET A 1 2.89 15.60 -4.93
N THR A 2 4.17 15.28 -4.76
CA THR A 2 4.83 14.13 -5.39
C THR A 2 4.20 12.85 -4.86
N ARG A 3 3.58 12.06 -5.74
CA ARG A 3 2.97 10.77 -5.40
C ARG A 3 4.13 9.80 -5.14
N THR A 4 4.41 9.47 -3.88
CA THR A 4 5.40 8.43 -3.56
C THR A 4 4.88 7.10 -4.09
N PRO A 5 5.61 6.42 -5.00
CA PRO A 5 5.19 5.12 -5.50
C PRO A 5 5.20 4.09 -4.34
N PRO A 6 4.31 3.08 -4.39
CA PRO A 6 4.28 2.05 -3.36
C PRO A 6 5.58 1.24 -3.37
N ALA A 7 6.15 0.97 -2.20
CA ALA A 7 7.45 0.30 -2.09
C ALA A 7 7.38 -1.24 -2.10
N ASN A 8 6.20 -1.82 -2.18
CA ASN A 8 5.96 -3.27 -2.28
C ASN A 8 4.60 -3.54 -2.94
N ARG A 9 4.40 -4.77 -3.42
CA ARG A 9 3.16 -5.19 -4.10
C ARG A 9 1.93 -5.04 -3.19
N GLY A 10 2.07 -5.32 -1.89
CA GLY A 10 0.99 -5.14 -0.91
C GLY A 10 0.50 -3.69 -0.80
N GLY A 11 1.42 -2.72 -0.77
CA GLY A 11 1.10 -1.29 -0.76
C GLY A 11 0.43 -0.82 -2.06
N GLU A 12 0.82 -1.39 -3.19
CA GLU A 12 0.18 -1.14 -4.49
C GLU A 12 -1.27 -1.65 -4.52
N LEU A 13 -1.48 -2.90 -4.08
CA LEU A 13 -2.81 -3.50 -3.99
C LEU A 13 -3.71 -2.77 -2.99
N LEU A 14 -3.14 -2.30 -1.87
CA LEU A 14 -3.88 -1.48 -0.91
C LEU A 14 -4.31 -0.16 -1.52
N LEU A 15 -3.43 0.51 -2.25
CA LEU A 15 -3.78 1.75 -2.94
C LEU A 15 -4.86 1.54 -4.01
N ALA A 16 -4.75 0.47 -4.79
CA ALA A 16 -5.77 0.08 -5.78
C ALA A 16 -7.12 -0.15 -5.09
N THR A 17 -7.15 -0.93 -4.01
CA THR A 17 -8.36 -1.18 -3.21
C THR A 17 -8.97 0.12 -2.67
N ILE A 18 -8.15 1.05 -2.16
CA ILE A 18 -8.64 2.34 -1.67
C ILE A 18 -9.32 3.13 -2.79
N ASN A 19 -8.75 3.13 -4.00
CA ASN A 19 -9.36 3.82 -5.14
C ASN A 19 -10.63 3.12 -5.63
N ASP A 20 -10.60 1.79 -5.75
CA ASP A 20 -11.67 1.03 -6.41
C ASP A 20 -12.87 0.78 -5.49
N VAL A 21 -12.63 0.51 -4.20
CA VAL A 21 -13.68 0.14 -3.22
C VAL A 21 -14.16 1.36 -2.43
N TYR A 22 -13.27 2.30 -2.15
CA TYR A 22 -13.54 3.45 -1.28
C TYR A 22 -13.52 4.79 -2.02
N ASP A 23 -13.56 4.78 -3.36
CA ASP A 23 -13.55 5.97 -4.22
C ASP A 23 -12.39 6.96 -3.90
N GLY A 24 -11.24 6.39 -3.53
CA GLY A 24 -10.05 7.15 -3.13
C GLY A 24 -10.13 7.79 -1.74
N ALA A 25 -11.24 7.63 -1.01
CA ALA A 25 -11.44 8.23 0.30
C ALA A 25 -10.73 7.43 1.41
N GLN A 26 -9.50 7.84 1.76
CA GLN A 26 -8.71 7.21 2.84
C GLN A 26 -9.46 7.13 4.19
N HIS A 27 -10.34 8.09 4.49
CA HIS A 27 -11.14 8.05 5.71
C HIS A 27 -12.20 6.95 5.69
N ALA A 28 -12.82 6.69 4.53
CA ALA A 28 -13.76 5.58 4.36
C ALA A 28 -13.05 4.23 4.47
N ALA A 29 -11.85 4.11 3.86
CA ALA A 29 -11.01 2.92 4.02
C ALA A 29 -10.57 2.71 5.48
N SER A 30 -10.21 3.78 6.19
CA SER A 30 -9.83 3.71 7.60
C SER A 30 -10.97 3.20 8.49
N ALA A 31 -12.19 3.69 8.25
CA ALA A 31 -13.38 3.23 8.96
C ALA A 31 -13.76 1.79 8.59
N GLY A 32 -13.78 1.46 7.30
CA GLY A 32 -14.19 0.14 6.82
C GLY A 32 -13.20 -0.99 7.16
N LEU A 33 -11.91 -0.67 7.29
CA LEU A 33 -10.86 -1.62 7.67
C LEU A 33 -10.52 -1.55 9.16
N GLU A 34 -11.15 -0.67 9.95
CA GLU A 34 -10.79 -0.44 11.36
C GLU A 34 -9.28 -0.23 11.58
N VAL A 35 -8.60 0.33 10.58
CA VAL A 35 -7.16 0.62 10.59
C VAL A 35 -7.00 2.13 10.53
N HIS A 36 -6.18 2.70 11.41
CA HIS A 36 -5.88 4.13 11.39
C HIS A 36 -5.36 4.59 10.01
N ALA A 37 -5.90 5.70 9.50
CA ALA A 37 -5.51 6.27 8.20
C ALA A 37 -3.98 6.51 8.07
N SER A 38 -3.30 6.88 9.16
CA SER A 38 -1.84 7.02 9.18
C SER A 38 -1.12 5.70 8.92
N MET A 39 -1.65 4.59 9.45
CA MET A 39 -1.11 3.25 9.16
C MET A 39 -1.32 2.88 7.69
N LEU A 40 -2.51 3.12 7.14
CA LEU A 40 -2.77 2.87 5.71
C LEU A 40 -1.80 3.67 4.82
N SER A 41 -1.58 4.95 5.12
CA SER A 41 -0.61 5.78 4.41
C SER A 41 0.82 5.26 4.53
N HIS A 42 1.25 4.82 5.72
CA HIS A 42 2.58 4.23 5.89
C HIS A 42 2.74 2.91 5.13
N LEU A 43 1.69 2.10 5.04
CA LEU A 43 1.69 0.83 4.30
C LEU A 43 1.76 1.08 2.79
N VAL A 44 0.92 1.99 2.26
CA VAL A 44 0.93 2.39 0.84
C VAL A 44 2.29 2.97 0.46
N ALA A 45 2.83 3.90 1.25
CA ALA A 45 4.14 4.51 0.99
C ALA A 45 5.32 3.56 1.27
N GLY A 46 5.06 2.34 1.79
CA GLY A 46 6.09 1.37 2.15
C GLY A 46 7.03 1.82 3.28
N GLN A 47 6.65 2.86 4.03
CA GLN A 47 7.40 3.36 5.19
C GLN A 47 7.35 2.37 6.37
N ARG A 48 6.31 1.53 6.43
CA ARG A 48 6.20 0.42 7.38
C ARG A 48 5.73 -0.83 6.67
N LYS A 49 6.22 -1.97 7.15
CA LYS A 49 5.65 -3.29 6.84
C LYS A 49 4.55 -3.62 7.85
N PRO A 50 3.44 -4.26 7.43
CA PRO A 50 2.44 -4.72 8.39
C PRO A 50 3.02 -5.85 9.25
N SER A 51 2.50 -5.99 10.48
CA SER A 51 2.74 -7.20 11.26
C SER A 51 2.04 -8.40 10.61
N LEU A 52 2.45 -9.63 10.92
CA LEU A 52 1.78 -10.83 10.40
C LEU A 52 0.28 -10.84 10.72
N LYS A 53 -0.11 -10.42 11.94
CA LYS A 53 -1.52 -10.28 12.33
C LYS A 53 -2.26 -9.30 11.42
N MET A 54 -1.66 -8.16 11.10
CA MET A 54 -2.25 -7.16 10.20
C MET A 54 -2.31 -7.67 8.76
N ALA A 55 -1.28 -8.35 8.27
CA ALA A 55 -1.27 -8.93 6.93
C ALA A 55 -2.41 -9.95 6.76
N LEU A 56 -2.59 -10.85 7.73
CA LEU A 56 -3.69 -11.82 7.74
C LEU A 56 -5.07 -11.15 7.86
N TYR A 57 -5.15 -10.04 8.59
CA TYR A 57 -6.37 -9.24 8.67
C TYR A 57 -6.71 -8.62 7.29
N LEU A 58 -5.75 -7.98 6.64
CA LEU A 58 -5.93 -7.35 5.33
C LEU A 58 -6.23 -8.38 4.23
N GLU A 59 -5.63 -9.57 4.31
CA GLU A 59 -5.95 -10.68 3.42
C GLU A 59 -7.43 -11.09 3.53
N ARG A 60 -7.97 -11.16 4.75
CA ARG A 60 -9.38 -11.50 4.96
C ARG A 60 -10.33 -10.36 4.64
N ALA A 61 -9.94 -9.12 4.91
CA ALA A 61 -10.80 -7.95 4.74
C ALA A 61 -10.91 -7.51 3.28
N ILE A 62 -9.79 -7.53 2.54
CA ILE A 62 -9.69 -6.96 1.19
C ILE A 62 -8.90 -7.84 0.22
N SER A 63 -8.71 -9.12 0.54
CA SER A 63 -8.10 -10.11 -0.36
C SER A 63 -6.67 -9.76 -0.81
N ILE A 64 -5.91 -8.99 -0.03
CA ILE A 64 -4.49 -8.73 -0.29
C ILE A 64 -3.66 -9.88 0.29
N PRO A 65 -2.99 -10.71 -0.53
CA PRO A 65 -2.26 -11.87 -0.03
C PRO A 65 -1.14 -11.49 0.93
N CYS A 66 -0.93 -12.27 1.99
CA CYS A 66 0.13 -11.98 2.96
C CYS A 66 1.53 -11.86 2.35
N HIS A 67 1.85 -12.66 1.33
CA HIS A 67 3.16 -12.65 0.68
C HIS A 67 3.43 -11.36 -0.12
N ALA A 68 2.38 -10.69 -0.62
CA ALA A 68 2.52 -9.47 -1.43
C ALA A 68 3.21 -8.32 -0.67
N TRP A 69 3.13 -8.31 0.66
CA TRP A 69 3.82 -7.32 1.51
C TRP A 69 5.35 -7.47 1.52
N PHE A 70 5.87 -8.59 1.02
CA PHE A 70 7.29 -8.90 0.95
C PHE A 70 7.83 -8.86 -0.49
N GLU A 71 6.96 -8.72 -1.48
CA GLU A 71 7.32 -8.64 -2.89
C GLU A 71 7.64 -7.20 -3.31
N PRO A 72 8.62 -6.99 -4.20
CA PRO A 72 8.87 -5.67 -4.78
C PRO A 72 7.62 -5.19 -5.53
N PRO A 73 7.42 -3.86 -5.66
CA PRO A 73 6.32 -3.31 -6.44
C PRO A 73 6.49 -3.72 -7.92
N SER A 74 5.37 -3.91 -8.63
CA SER A 74 5.42 -4.34 -10.03
C SER A 74 5.94 -3.25 -10.97
N THR A 75 5.78 -1.99 -10.56
CA THR A 75 6.38 -0.85 -11.22
C THR A 75 7.73 -0.57 -10.56
N PRO A 76 8.87 -0.67 -11.28
CA PRO A 76 10.13 -0.22 -10.72
C PRO A 76 10.00 1.26 -10.31
N PRO A 77 10.62 1.69 -9.20
CA PRO A 77 10.72 3.11 -8.91
C PRO A 77 11.35 3.76 -10.12
N ASP A 78 10.64 4.72 -10.71
CA ASP A 78 11.08 5.50 -11.87
C ASP A 78 12.59 5.70 -11.78
N GLU A 79 13.34 5.13 -12.73
CA GLU A 79 14.80 5.10 -12.69
C GLU A 79 15.28 6.50 -12.33
N VAL A 80 16.00 6.61 -11.21
CA VAL A 80 16.87 7.75 -10.96
C VAL A 80 17.88 7.70 -12.09
N LEU A 81 17.55 8.33 -13.22
CA LEU A 81 18.44 8.46 -14.35
C LEU A 81 19.74 9.03 -13.79
N PRO A 82 20.89 8.33 -13.89
CA PRO A 82 22.14 8.94 -13.55
C PRO A 82 22.27 10.15 -14.47
N LYS A 83 22.36 11.34 -13.87
CA LYS A 83 22.65 12.58 -14.58
C LYS A 83 23.92 12.32 -15.39
N ALA A 84 23.77 12.18 -16.71
CA ALA A 84 24.89 11.96 -17.61
C ALA A 84 25.93 13.07 -17.38
N ALA A 85 27.17 12.63 -17.24
CA ALA A 85 28.36 13.43 -16.91
C ALA A 85 28.64 14.53 -17.95
#